data_AF-A0A1F2Y8R7-F1
#
_entry.id   AF-A0A1F2Y8R7-F1
#
_cell.length_a   1.000
_cell.length_b   1.000
_cell.length_c   1.000
_cell.angle_alpha   90.00
_cell.angle_beta   90.00
_cell.angle_gamma   90.00
#
_symmetry.space_group_name_H-M   'P 1'
#
loop_
_entity.id
_entity.type
_entity.pdbx_description
1 polymer ?
#
loop_
_entity_poly.entity_id
_entity_poly.type
_entity_poly.pdbx_seq_one_letter_code
_entity_poly.pdbx_strand_id
1 'polypeptide(L)'
;MENPKPKAKRQIPLWLMVVVPLVTVGLALVAVAVAWRSSDPDESTRSPIPDPSIQVTSQAFLSCTDCHEDLDKVFKDGLVPQLLYTHEMHFGKGVSECAVCHPANTHEPDKINKPTMSRCFICHGLSEEAIAPGSCDTCHPPGMRQKPTSHLADDWVPLAHSEAALEDRFECLTCHEQATCDSCHGLEMPHEDFFIEDTHPLVYFEDPRLCENCHAQPTDRRDFCDTCHHPEGPKDVAWIQYHPTVVRDSGGQTCFECHAVETCAVCHRRGVEDLSADEALLAPSPAVTPSS
;
A
#
# COMPACT_ATOMS: atom_id res chain seq x y z
N MET A 1 -66.75 -4.13 -55.67
CA MET A 1 -65.74 -4.89 -54.90
C MET A 1 -65.13 -3.90 -53.92
N GLU A 2 -65.69 -3.81 -52.72
CA GLU A 2 -65.26 -2.83 -51.70
C GLU A 2 -64.11 -3.41 -50.85
N ASN A 3 -63.06 -2.60 -50.65
CA ASN A 3 -61.84 -2.99 -49.93
C ASN A 3 -62.08 -3.28 -48.44
N PRO A 4 -61.36 -4.25 -47.83
CA PRO A 4 -61.51 -4.58 -46.42
C PRO A 4 -60.90 -3.50 -45.50
N LYS A 5 -61.60 -3.19 -44.42
CA LYS A 5 -61.14 -2.25 -43.37
C LYS A 5 -59.84 -2.74 -42.71
N PRO A 6 -58.90 -1.85 -42.36
CA PRO A 6 -57.65 -2.23 -41.69
C PRO A 6 -57.91 -2.72 -40.26
N LYS A 7 -57.29 -3.85 -39.89
CA LYS A 7 -57.34 -4.42 -38.54
C LYS A 7 -56.55 -3.54 -37.56
N ALA A 8 -57.14 -3.24 -36.40
CA ALA A 8 -56.49 -2.49 -35.33
C ALA A 8 -55.24 -3.23 -34.81
N LYS A 9 -54.08 -2.56 -34.80
CA LYS A 9 -52.85 -3.09 -34.19
C LYS A 9 -53.02 -3.07 -32.66
N ARG A 10 -52.91 -4.24 -32.03
CA ARG A 10 -52.85 -4.38 -30.56
C ARG A 10 -51.62 -3.63 -30.04
N GLN A 11 -51.85 -2.64 -29.19
CA GLN A 11 -50.77 -1.90 -28.52
C GLN A 11 -50.26 -2.75 -27.36
N ILE A 12 -48.96 -3.09 -27.38
CA ILE A 12 -48.31 -3.77 -26.26
C ILE A 12 -48.10 -2.72 -25.17
N PRO A 13 -48.56 -2.94 -23.94
CA PRO A 13 -48.43 -1.95 -22.88
C PRO A 13 -46.95 -1.76 -22.52
N LEU A 14 -46.54 -0.52 -22.28
CA LEU A 14 -45.14 -0.09 -22.11
C LEU A 14 -44.40 -0.90 -21.03
N TRP A 15 -45.09 -1.35 -19.98
CA TRP A 15 -44.50 -2.17 -18.92
C TRP A 15 -44.08 -3.56 -19.42
N LEU A 16 -44.78 -4.16 -20.37
CA LEU A 16 -44.36 -5.42 -21.00
C LEU A 16 -43.11 -5.24 -21.88
N MET A 17 -42.87 -4.04 -22.43
CA MET A 17 -41.65 -3.74 -23.20
C MET A 17 -40.42 -3.49 -22.32
N VAL A 18 -40.58 -3.25 -21.02
CA VAL A 18 -39.47 -2.98 -20.09
C VAL A 18 -39.21 -4.18 -19.16
N VAL A 19 -40.26 -4.78 -18.61
CA VAL A 19 -40.12 -5.85 -17.62
C VAL A 19 -39.65 -7.16 -18.26
N VAL A 20 -40.15 -7.50 -19.45
CA VAL A 20 -39.75 -8.73 -20.15
C VAL A 20 -38.25 -8.74 -20.53
N PRO A 21 -37.67 -7.68 -21.11
CA PRO A 21 -36.22 -7.65 -21.35
C PRO A 21 -35.40 -7.66 -20.05
N LEU A 22 -35.84 -6.97 -18.98
CA LEU A 22 -35.11 -6.99 -17.71
C LEU A 22 -35.09 -8.40 -17.06
N VAL A 23 -36.22 -9.11 -17.08
CA VAL A 23 -36.29 -10.48 -16.55
C VAL A 23 -35.48 -11.46 -17.40
N THR A 24 -35.50 -11.31 -18.72
CA THR A 24 -34.71 -12.17 -19.61
C THR A 24 -33.21 -11.94 -19.48
N VAL A 25 -32.77 -10.69 -19.32
CA VAL A 25 -31.35 -10.36 -19.03
C VAL A 25 -30.94 -10.88 -17.66
N GLY A 26 -31.78 -10.71 -16.63
CA GLY A 26 -31.52 -11.25 -15.29
C GLY A 26 -31.36 -12.78 -15.29
N LEU A 27 -32.25 -13.49 -15.99
CA LEU A 27 -32.15 -14.95 -16.13
C LEU A 27 -30.91 -15.39 -16.92
N ALA A 28 -30.52 -14.63 -17.95
CA ALA A 28 -29.30 -14.91 -18.71
C ALA A 28 -28.03 -14.71 -17.85
N LEU A 29 -27.97 -13.65 -17.04
CA LEU A 29 -26.85 -13.41 -16.12
C LEU A 29 -26.71 -14.51 -15.07
N VAL A 30 -27.83 -15.00 -14.52
CA VAL A 30 -27.83 -16.14 -13.58
C VAL A 30 -27.33 -17.40 -14.26
N ALA A 31 -27.77 -17.68 -15.51
CA ALA A 31 -27.29 -18.85 -16.26
C ALA A 31 -25.78 -18.78 -16.55
N VAL A 32 -25.26 -17.59 -16.88
CA VAL A 32 -23.82 -17.37 -17.09
C VAL A 32 -23.03 -17.55 -15.78
N ALA A 33 -23.52 -17.02 -14.66
CA ALA A 33 -22.87 -17.19 -13.37
C ALA A 33 -22.82 -18.66 -12.91
N VAL A 34 -23.90 -19.42 -13.16
CA VAL A 34 -23.94 -20.86 -12.88
C VAL A 34 -22.98 -21.64 -13.79
N ALA A 35 -22.92 -21.28 -15.08
CA ALA A 35 -21.99 -21.91 -16.02
C ALA A 35 -20.53 -21.62 -15.66
N TRP A 36 -20.19 -20.39 -15.27
CA TRP A 36 -18.87 -20.01 -14.77
C TRP A 36 -18.50 -20.81 -13.52
N ARG A 37 -19.38 -20.90 -12.52
CA ARG A 37 -19.10 -21.69 -11.31
C ARG A 37 -18.94 -23.19 -11.57
N SER A 38 -19.56 -23.72 -12.62
CA SER A 38 -19.38 -25.13 -13.04
C SER A 38 -18.17 -25.38 -13.92
N SER A 39 -17.51 -24.33 -14.42
CA SER A 39 -16.32 -24.43 -15.29
C SER A 39 -15.01 -24.15 -14.55
N ASP A 40 -15.07 -23.77 -13.27
CA ASP A 40 -13.91 -23.88 -12.39
C ASP A 40 -13.53 -25.36 -12.25
N PRO A 41 -12.35 -25.78 -12.72
CA PRO A 41 -11.90 -27.14 -12.58
C PRO A 41 -11.75 -27.45 -11.09
N ASP A 42 -12.41 -28.53 -10.65
CA ASP A 42 -12.34 -29.05 -9.30
C ASP A 42 -10.87 -29.19 -8.85
N GLU A 43 -10.51 -28.44 -7.82
CA GLU A 43 -9.20 -28.45 -7.15
C GLU A 43 -8.79 -29.87 -6.74
N SER A 44 -9.76 -30.80 -6.61
CA SER A 44 -9.53 -32.21 -6.33
C SER A 44 -8.77 -32.99 -7.42
N THR A 45 -8.57 -32.42 -8.62
CA THR A 45 -7.96 -33.12 -9.77
C THR A 45 -6.50 -32.77 -10.05
N ARG A 46 -5.90 -31.82 -9.32
CA ARG A 46 -4.44 -31.67 -9.35
C ARG A 46 -3.81 -32.84 -8.61
N SER A 47 -3.27 -33.79 -9.37
CA SER A 47 -2.34 -34.78 -8.82
C SER A 47 -1.22 -34.02 -8.09
N PRO A 48 -0.95 -34.32 -6.82
CA PRO A 48 0.16 -33.70 -6.11
C PRO A 48 1.44 -33.95 -6.90
N ILE A 49 2.15 -32.87 -7.24
CA ILE A 49 3.57 -32.98 -7.57
C ILE A 49 4.19 -33.63 -6.32
N PRO A 50 4.96 -34.73 -6.44
CA PRO A 50 5.66 -35.28 -5.29
C PRO A 50 6.65 -34.23 -4.81
N ASP A 51 6.22 -33.47 -3.80
CA ASP A 51 7.09 -32.68 -2.95
C ASP A 51 8.14 -33.65 -2.39
N PRO A 52 9.45 -33.39 -2.58
CA PRO A 52 10.49 -34.16 -1.89
C PRO A 52 10.54 -33.77 -0.41
N SER A 53 9.38 -33.56 0.22
CA SER A 53 9.27 -33.50 1.67
C SER A 53 9.72 -34.85 2.20
N ILE A 54 10.89 -34.80 2.81
CA ILE A 54 11.42 -35.83 3.69
C ILE A 54 10.25 -36.30 4.55
N GLN A 55 9.81 -37.54 4.35
CA GLN A 55 8.79 -38.12 5.20
C GLN A 55 9.36 -38.14 6.62
N VAL A 56 8.76 -37.34 7.51
CA VAL A 56 9.12 -37.34 8.94
C VAL A 56 8.67 -38.69 9.49
N THR A 57 9.56 -39.68 9.50
CA THR A 57 9.24 -41.07 9.87
C THR A 57 9.24 -41.32 11.39
N SER A 58 8.99 -40.31 12.23
CA SER A 58 8.95 -40.53 13.67
C SER A 58 7.75 -39.83 14.30
N GLN A 59 6.80 -40.63 14.79
CA GLN A 59 5.82 -40.22 15.80
C GLN A 59 6.43 -40.19 17.22
N ALA A 60 7.76 -40.30 17.34
CA ALA A 60 8.44 -40.43 18.62
C ALA A 60 8.55 -39.12 19.40
N PHE A 61 8.40 -37.98 18.72
CA PHE A 61 8.46 -36.64 19.30
C PHE A 61 7.22 -35.87 18.82
N LEU A 62 6.19 -35.81 19.67
CA LEU A 62 4.91 -35.17 19.38
C LEU A 62 4.86 -33.74 19.95
N SER A 63 5.73 -33.42 20.91
CA SER A 63 5.80 -32.12 21.57
C SER A 63 7.23 -31.59 21.65
N CYS A 64 7.38 -30.26 21.70
CA CYS A 64 8.68 -29.62 21.88
C CYS A 64 9.36 -30.10 23.18
N THR A 65 8.57 -30.33 24.23
CA THR A 65 9.03 -30.76 25.55
C THR A 65 9.54 -32.21 25.59
N ASP A 66 9.31 -33.00 24.54
CA ASP A 66 9.90 -34.34 24.43
C ASP A 66 11.43 -34.26 24.28
N CYS A 67 11.94 -33.11 23.80
CA CYS A 67 13.36 -32.81 23.67
C CYS A 67 13.82 -31.62 24.54
N HIS A 68 12.94 -30.66 24.83
CA HIS A 68 13.24 -29.44 25.57
C HIS A 68 12.63 -29.45 26.98
N GLU A 69 13.33 -30.07 27.94
CA GLU A 69 12.91 -30.09 29.35
C GLU A 69 12.89 -28.69 29.99
N ASP A 70 13.83 -27.83 29.60
CA ASP A 70 13.91 -26.44 30.04
C ASP A 70 13.87 -25.49 28.83
N LEU A 71 12.69 -24.96 28.53
CA LEU A 71 12.47 -24.03 27.43
C LEU A 71 13.16 -22.67 27.66
N ASP A 72 13.48 -22.32 28.90
CA ASP A 72 14.13 -21.07 29.28
C ASP A 72 15.66 -21.20 29.37
N LYS A 73 16.21 -22.39 29.08
CA LYS A 73 17.64 -22.68 29.18
C LYS A 73 18.50 -21.68 28.41
N VAL A 74 18.07 -21.28 27.21
CA VAL A 74 18.80 -20.32 26.36
C VAL A 74 18.95 -18.94 27.01
N PHE A 75 17.94 -18.50 27.77
CA PHE A 75 17.97 -17.23 28.50
C PHE A 75 18.80 -17.35 29.80
N LYS A 76 18.73 -18.50 30.47
CA LYS A 76 19.49 -18.82 31.69
C LYS A 76 21.00 -18.95 31.44
N ASP A 77 21.38 -19.52 30.30
CA ASP A 77 22.79 -19.73 29.93
C ASP A 77 23.47 -18.43 29.42
N GLY A 78 22.76 -17.30 29.42
CA GLY A 78 23.30 -16.00 29.06
C GLY A 78 23.55 -15.81 27.55
N LEU A 79 22.98 -16.68 26.71
CA LEU A 79 23.09 -16.58 25.26
C LEU A 79 22.27 -15.37 24.77
N VAL A 80 22.87 -14.56 23.90
CA VAL A 80 22.26 -13.32 23.41
C VAL A 80 21.10 -13.58 22.43
N PRO A 81 20.01 -12.78 22.48
CA PRO A 81 19.77 -11.67 23.41
C PRO A 81 19.30 -12.15 24.80
N GLN A 82 19.92 -11.64 25.87
CA GLN A 82 19.46 -11.85 27.24
C GLN A 82 18.25 -10.94 27.51
N LEU A 83 17.05 -11.41 27.18
CA LEU A 83 15.81 -10.72 27.51
C LEU A 83 15.33 -11.13 28.91
N LEU A 84 14.65 -10.23 29.60
CA LEU A 84 13.88 -10.51 30.82
C LEU A 84 12.59 -11.25 30.44
N TYR A 85 12.72 -12.54 30.09
CA TYR A 85 11.64 -13.37 29.57
C TYR A 85 11.67 -14.77 30.20
N THR A 86 10.49 -15.33 30.45
CA THR A 86 10.30 -16.75 30.79
C THR A 86 9.02 -17.28 30.17
N HIS A 87 9.03 -18.53 29.71
CA HIS A 87 7.83 -19.23 29.26
C HIS A 87 6.79 -19.36 30.39
N GLU A 88 7.23 -19.63 31.62
CA GLU A 88 6.35 -19.81 32.79
C GLU A 88 5.42 -18.60 33.00
N MET A 89 5.95 -17.37 32.96
CA MET A 89 5.14 -16.16 33.11
C MET A 89 4.05 -16.04 32.04
N HIS A 90 4.38 -16.34 30.78
CA HIS A 90 3.43 -16.22 29.66
C HIS A 90 2.36 -17.33 29.72
N PHE A 91 2.78 -18.56 30.03
CA PHE A 91 1.86 -19.68 30.23
C PHE A 91 0.92 -19.42 31.41
N GLY A 92 1.43 -18.82 32.49
CA GLY A 92 0.64 -18.39 33.64
C GLY A 92 -0.40 -17.31 33.34
N LYS A 93 -0.28 -16.61 32.21
CA LYS A 93 -1.28 -15.66 31.69
C LYS A 93 -2.26 -16.29 30.70
N GLY A 94 -2.15 -17.59 30.43
CA GLY A 94 -3.01 -18.32 29.50
C GLY A 94 -2.52 -18.33 28.05
N VAL A 95 -1.31 -17.85 27.76
CA VAL A 95 -0.71 -17.86 26.41
C VAL A 95 0.13 -19.12 26.24
N SER A 96 -0.51 -20.29 26.14
CA SER A 96 0.17 -21.60 26.10
C SER A 96 0.28 -22.24 24.72
N GLU A 97 -0.38 -21.70 23.70
CA GLU A 97 -0.28 -22.20 22.34
C GLU A 97 1.06 -21.79 21.72
N CYS A 98 1.92 -22.76 21.41
CA CYS A 98 3.28 -22.50 20.91
C CYS A 98 3.29 -21.60 19.67
N ALA A 99 2.31 -21.79 18.77
CA ALA A 99 2.16 -21.02 17.53
C ALA A 99 1.88 -19.53 17.77
N VAL A 100 1.41 -19.16 18.97
CA VAL A 100 1.20 -17.76 19.36
C VAL A 100 2.53 -17.03 19.57
N CYS A 101 3.66 -17.73 19.69
CA CYS A 101 4.99 -17.09 19.68
C CYS A 101 5.84 -17.57 18.51
N HIS A 102 5.67 -18.82 18.07
CA HIS A 102 6.44 -19.46 17.01
C HIS A 102 5.56 -19.72 15.78
N PRO A 103 5.33 -18.70 14.92
CA PRO A 103 4.43 -18.84 13.77
C PRO A 103 5.01 -19.66 12.61
N ALA A 104 6.33 -19.88 12.61
CA ALA A 104 7.03 -20.71 11.64
C ALA A 104 7.71 -21.90 12.33
N ASN A 105 8.12 -22.89 11.55
CA ASN A 105 8.89 -24.03 12.05
C ASN A 105 10.15 -23.54 12.77
N THR A 106 10.27 -23.78 14.08
CA THR A 106 11.40 -23.30 14.89
C THR A 106 12.74 -23.87 14.42
N HIS A 107 12.73 -25.06 13.81
CA HIS A 107 13.92 -25.72 13.27
C HIS A 107 13.83 -25.87 11.75
N GLU A 108 14.87 -25.41 11.08
CA GLU A 108 15.19 -25.73 9.70
C GLU A 108 16.61 -26.35 9.64
N PRO A 109 16.99 -27.05 8.55
CA PRO A 109 18.27 -27.75 8.47
C PRO A 109 19.51 -26.87 8.74
N ASP A 110 19.41 -25.58 8.43
CA ASP A 110 20.49 -24.60 8.46
C ASP A 110 20.24 -23.42 9.41
N LYS A 111 19.03 -23.27 9.96
CA LYS A 111 18.70 -22.17 10.86
C LYS A 111 17.68 -22.54 11.95
N ILE A 112 17.73 -21.78 13.04
CA ILE A 112 16.71 -21.80 14.09
C ILE A 112 15.90 -20.52 13.96
N ASN A 113 14.61 -20.66 13.66
CA ASN A 113 13.70 -19.51 13.58
C ASN A 113 13.29 -19.11 15.00
N LYS A 114 13.59 -17.88 15.37
CA LYS A 114 13.25 -17.29 16.67
C LYS A 114 12.13 -16.27 16.47
N PRO A 115 11.24 -16.10 17.46
CA PRO A 115 10.28 -15.00 17.44
C PRO A 115 11.01 -13.65 17.32
N THR A 116 10.50 -12.77 16.47
CA THR A 116 10.93 -11.37 16.36
C THR A 116 10.32 -10.53 17.49
N MET A 117 10.78 -9.29 17.68
CA MET A 117 10.14 -8.41 18.66
C MET A 117 8.70 -8.09 18.31
N SER A 118 8.38 -7.89 17.03
CA SER A 118 7.00 -7.63 16.59
C SER A 118 6.03 -8.69 17.11
N ARG A 119 6.46 -9.95 17.22
CA ARG A 119 5.65 -11.02 17.81
C ARG A 119 5.26 -10.74 19.26
N CYS A 120 6.18 -10.21 20.06
CA CYS A 120 5.89 -9.80 21.44
C CYS A 120 4.86 -8.65 21.47
N PHE A 121 4.99 -7.70 20.54
CA PHE A 121 4.15 -6.51 20.44
C PHE A 121 2.77 -6.74 19.82
N ILE A 122 2.42 -7.98 19.48
CA ILE A 122 1.02 -8.35 19.21
C ILE A 122 0.16 -8.19 20.46
N CYS A 123 0.74 -8.47 21.64
CA CYS A 123 0.07 -8.30 22.93
C CYS A 123 0.66 -7.14 23.73
N HIS A 124 1.97 -6.92 23.62
CA HIS A 124 2.65 -5.84 24.33
C HIS A 124 2.55 -4.51 23.59
N GLY A 125 2.60 -3.41 24.35
CA GLY A 125 2.68 -2.08 23.76
C GLY A 125 3.20 -1.05 24.75
N LEU A 126 3.65 0.09 24.21
CA LEU A 126 4.18 1.21 25.01
C LEU A 126 3.06 2.14 25.51
N SER A 127 1.84 2.02 24.97
CA SER A 127 0.68 2.77 25.45
C SER A 127 -0.04 2.00 26.55
N GLU A 128 -0.70 2.74 27.44
CA GLU A 128 -1.46 2.21 28.57
C GLU A 128 -2.68 1.38 28.12
N GLU A 129 -3.14 1.58 26.89
CA GLU A 129 -4.27 0.88 26.29
C GLU A 129 -3.91 -0.49 25.71
N ALA A 130 -2.63 -0.85 25.66
CA ALA A 130 -2.19 -2.16 25.18
C ALA A 130 -2.70 -3.31 26.07
N ILE A 131 -2.79 -4.52 25.50
CA ILE A 131 -3.20 -5.73 26.26
C ILE A 131 -2.23 -5.99 27.42
N ALA A 132 -0.95 -5.78 27.18
CA ALA A 132 0.12 -5.84 28.16
C ALA A 132 1.00 -4.58 28.05
N PRO A 133 0.61 -3.46 28.71
CA PRO A 133 1.37 -2.23 28.67
C PRO A 133 2.71 -2.39 29.41
N GLY A 134 3.74 -1.67 28.96
CA GLY A 134 5.02 -1.64 29.64
C GLY A 134 6.04 -0.76 28.94
N SER A 135 7.22 -0.65 29.55
CA SER A 135 8.37 0.05 29.00
C SER A 135 9.42 -0.92 28.47
N CYS A 136 10.39 -0.41 27.71
CA CYS A 136 11.43 -1.21 27.06
C CYS A 136 12.22 -2.08 28.05
N ASP A 137 12.44 -1.61 29.27
CA ASP A 137 13.13 -2.30 30.35
C ASP A 137 12.34 -3.48 30.96
N THR A 138 11.07 -3.64 30.59
CA THR A 138 10.30 -4.86 30.89
C THR A 138 10.96 -6.10 30.28
N CYS A 139 11.56 -5.96 29.10
CA CYS A 139 12.23 -7.05 28.39
C CYS A 139 13.74 -6.83 28.25
N HIS A 140 14.19 -5.58 28.11
CA HIS A 140 15.60 -5.28 27.89
C HIS A 140 16.31 -4.99 29.22
N PRO A 141 17.26 -5.84 29.66
CA PRO A 141 17.99 -5.57 30.89
C PRO A 141 18.83 -4.29 30.78
N PRO A 142 19.16 -3.66 31.92
CA PRO A 142 20.04 -2.49 31.97
C PRO A 142 21.36 -2.75 31.23
N GLY A 143 21.78 -1.78 30.41
CA GLY A 143 23.01 -1.86 29.61
C GLY A 143 22.86 -2.56 28.26
N MET A 144 21.68 -3.12 27.93
CA MET A 144 21.39 -3.59 26.57
C MET A 144 21.12 -2.40 25.65
N ARG A 145 21.74 -2.42 24.45
CA ARG A 145 21.45 -1.44 23.39
C ARG A 145 20.10 -1.79 22.76
N GLN A 146 19.12 -0.89 22.92
CA GLN A 146 17.78 -1.04 22.35
C GLN A 146 17.73 -0.64 20.86
N LYS A 147 18.60 0.28 20.43
CA LYS A 147 18.72 0.67 19.02
C LYS A 147 19.27 -0.50 18.19
N PRO A 148 18.55 -0.97 17.14
CA PRO A 148 19.04 -2.04 16.27
C PRO A 148 20.35 -1.65 15.58
N THR A 149 21.20 -2.65 15.30
CA THR A 149 22.47 -2.44 14.59
C THR A 149 22.27 -1.80 13.21
N SER A 150 21.14 -2.09 12.55
CA SER A 150 20.81 -1.51 11.23
C SER A 150 20.84 0.03 11.26
N HIS A 151 20.39 0.64 12.35
CA HIS A 151 20.33 2.09 12.48
C HIS A 151 21.69 2.74 12.78
N LEU A 152 22.77 1.95 12.85
CA LEU A 152 24.15 2.43 12.98
C LEU A 152 24.87 2.46 11.62
N ALA A 153 24.25 1.94 10.57
CA ALA A 153 24.80 1.96 9.23
C ALA A 153 24.53 3.32 8.56
N ASP A 154 25.53 3.87 7.87
CA ASP A 154 25.44 5.17 7.20
C ASP A 154 24.40 5.17 6.06
N ASP A 155 24.15 4.00 5.48
CA ASP A 155 23.21 3.79 4.38
C ASP A 155 21.78 3.45 4.84
N TRP A 156 21.53 3.40 6.16
CA TRP A 156 20.20 3.10 6.70
C TRP A 156 19.14 4.07 6.18
N VAL A 157 19.27 5.36 6.49
CA VAL A 157 18.30 6.38 6.07
C VAL A 157 18.30 6.65 4.56
N PRO A 158 19.42 6.69 3.82
CA PRO A 158 19.34 6.98 2.38
C PRO A 158 18.90 5.80 1.50
N LEU A 159 19.02 4.55 1.98
CA LEU A 159 18.76 3.36 1.15
C LEU A 159 17.99 2.28 1.91
N ALA A 160 18.59 1.68 2.93
CA ALA A 160 18.11 0.41 3.48
C ALA A 160 16.79 0.52 4.27
N HIS A 161 16.45 1.69 4.83
CA HIS A 161 15.19 1.86 5.57
C HIS A 161 13.96 1.68 4.68
N SER A 162 14.07 2.06 3.40
CA SER A 162 12.94 2.00 2.47
C SER A 162 12.58 0.55 2.16
N GLU A 163 13.59 -0.28 1.89
CA GLU A 163 13.43 -1.72 1.67
C GLU A 163 12.86 -2.41 2.92
N ALA A 164 13.42 -2.11 4.10
CA ALA A 164 12.94 -2.68 5.36
C ALA A 164 11.50 -2.27 5.70
N ALA A 165 11.13 -1.01 5.45
CA ALA A 165 9.78 -0.51 5.69
C ALA A 165 8.75 -1.12 4.72
N LEU A 166 9.15 -1.41 3.48
CA LEU A 166 8.31 -2.11 2.49
C LEU A 166 8.15 -3.59 2.81
N GLU A 167 9.16 -4.22 3.42
CA GLU A 167 9.08 -5.62 3.85
C GLU A 167 8.15 -5.79 5.05
N ASP A 168 8.38 -5.05 6.13
CA ASP A 168 7.52 -5.08 7.31
C ASP A 168 7.57 -3.76 8.09
N ARG A 169 6.62 -2.89 7.79
CA ARG A 169 6.42 -1.62 8.50
C ARG A 169 6.11 -1.80 9.99
N PHE A 170 5.48 -2.91 10.38
CA PHE A 170 5.06 -3.13 11.76
C PHE A 170 6.27 -3.33 12.71
N GLU A 171 7.38 -3.90 12.22
CA GLU A 171 8.64 -3.99 12.97
C GLU A 171 9.16 -2.60 13.40
N CYS A 172 8.96 -1.58 12.57
CA CYS A 172 9.35 -0.20 12.90
C CYS A 172 8.41 0.40 13.97
N LEU A 173 7.11 0.17 13.82
CA LEU A 173 6.07 0.65 14.73
C LEU A 173 6.11 0.00 16.12
N THR A 174 6.90 -1.06 16.25
CA THR A 174 7.21 -1.72 17.53
C THR A 174 7.97 -0.78 18.48
N CYS A 175 8.73 0.18 17.94
CA CYS A 175 9.50 1.15 18.73
C CYS A 175 9.21 2.61 18.38
N HIS A 176 8.76 2.88 17.16
CA HIS A 176 8.53 4.23 16.65
C HIS A 176 7.05 4.51 16.49
N GLU A 177 6.65 5.74 16.81
CA GLU A 177 5.30 6.22 16.50
C GLU A 177 5.25 6.74 15.05
N GLN A 178 4.03 6.82 14.49
CA GLN A 178 3.75 7.39 13.16
C GLN A 178 4.44 8.74 12.95
N ALA A 179 4.45 9.60 13.98
CA ALA A 179 5.11 10.90 13.95
C ALA A 179 6.60 10.84 13.58
N THR A 180 7.28 9.70 13.82
CA THR A 180 8.66 9.50 13.39
C THR A 180 8.77 9.44 11.87
N CYS A 181 7.86 8.72 11.21
CA CYS A 181 7.78 8.67 9.75
C CYS A 181 7.47 10.06 9.19
N ASP A 182 6.46 10.72 9.77
CA ASP A 182 5.96 12.01 9.30
C ASP A 182 7.01 13.12 9.43
N SER A 183 7.91 13.02 10.42
CA SER A 183 8.97 14.01 10.66
C SER A 183 9.94 14.18 9.48
N CYS A 184 10.05 13.17 8.61
CA CYS A 184 10.87 13.20 7.41
C CYS A 184 10.03 13.12 6.12
N HIS A 185 9.02 12.24 6.07
CA HIS A 185 8.26 12.02 4.84
C HIS A 185 7.22 13.11 4.61
N GLY A 186 6.54 13.59 5.66
CA GLY A 186 5.48 14.61 5.55
C GLY A 186 4.25 14.18 4.73
N LEU A 187 4.19 12.93 4.29
CA LEU A 187 3.15 12.34 3.45
C LEU A 187 3.09 10.82 3.67
N GLU A 188 1.98 10.19 3.29
CA GLU A 188 1.76 8.75 3.49
C GLU A 188 2.68 7.92 2.58
N MET A 189 3.41 6.96 3.19
CA MET A 189 4.37 6.10 2.51
C MET A 189 4.06 4.60 2.74
N PRO A 190 4.12 3.75 1.70
CA PRO A 190 4.27 4.13 0.28
C PRO A 190 3.09 4.98 -0.20
N HIS A 191 3.30 5.80 -1.24
CA HIS A 191 2.20 6.52 -1.88
C HIS A 191 1.08 5.54 -2.24
N GLU A 192 -0.17 5.98 -2.12
CA GLU A 192 -1.33 5.21 -2.56
C GLU A 192 -1.33 4.95 -4.08
N ASP A 193 -2.00 3.88 -4.53
CA ASP A 193 -2.01 3.47 -5.95
C ASP A 193 -2.53 4.55 -6.90
N PHE A 194 -3.37 5.47 -6.41
CA PHE A 194 -3.98 6.57 -7.17
C PHE A 194 -3.35 7.92 -6.86
N PHE A 195 -2.17 7.94 -6.21
CA PHE A 195 -1.53 9.18 -5.81
C PHE A 195 -1.30 10.08 -7.02
N ILE A 196 -0.74 9.55 -8.10
CA ILE A 196 -0.39 10.33 -9.29
C ILE A 196 -1.64 10.94 -9.95
N GLU A 197 -2.74 10.21 -10.00
CA GLU A 197 -3.95 10.60 -10.70
C GLU A 197 -4.89 11.52 -9.90
N ASP A 198 -5.00 11.32 -8.59
CA ASP A 198 -5.99 12.02 -7.74
C ASP A 198 -5.34 12.99 -6.75
N THR A 199 -4.48 12.53 -5.85
CA THR A 199 -4.05 13.31 -4.68
C THR A 199 -2.76 14.09 -4.89
N HIS A 200 -1.91 13.69 -5.83
CA HIS A 200 -0.67 14.38 -6.21
C HIS A 200 -0.86 15.87 -6.50
N PRO A 201 -1.79 16.30 -7.37
CA PRO A 201 -1.97 17.73 -7.63
C PRO A 201 -2.45 18.48 -6.39
N LEU A 202 -3.30 17.88 -5.56
CA LEU A 202 -3.80 18.50 -4.32
C LEU A 202 -2.66 18.75 -3.32
N VAL A 203 -1.84 17.71 -3.07
CA VAL A 203 -0.69 17.80 -2.15
C VAL A 203 0.37 18.76 -2.69
N TYR A 204 0.60 18.80 -4.00
CA TYR A 204 1.53 19.73 -4.63
C TYR A 204 1.15 21.19 -4.37
N PHE A 205 -0.13 21.53 -4.50
CA PHE A 205 -0.59 22.90 -4.26
C PHE A 205 -0.59 23.29 -2.77
N GLU A 206 -0.69 22.31 -1.86
CA GLU A 206 -0.55 22.55 -0.42
C GLU A 206 0.91 22.85 -0.01
N ASP A 207 1.86 21.99 -0.39
CA ASP A 207 3.28 22.21 -0.12
C ASP A 207 4.18 21.49 -1.15
N PRO A 208 4.62 22.18 -2.23
CA PRO A 208 5.45 21.58 -3.26
C PRO A 208 6.85 21.22 -2.77
N ARG A 209 7.29 21.75 -1.62
CA ARG A 209 8.61 21.46 -1.05
C ARG A 209 8.70 20.05 -0.49
N LEU A 210 7.56 19.42 -0.16
CA LEU A 210 7.54 18.03 0.29
C LEU A 210 8.13 17.08 -0.76
N CYS A 211 7.90 17.38 -2.04
CA CYS A 211 8.40 16.57 -3.14
C CYS A 211 9.93 16.59 -3.22
N GLU A 212 10.56 17.72 -2.89
CA GLU A 212 12.03 17.89 -2.91
C GLU A 212 12.76 17.04 -1.85
N ASN A 213 12.04 16.55 -0.84
CA ASN A 213 12.61 15.66 0.17
C ASN A 213 13.10 14.33 -0.44
N CYS A 214 12.57 13.93 -1.60
CA CYS A 214 12.89 12.67 -2.27
C CYS A 214 13.13 12.82 -3.78
N HIS A 215 12.38 13.68 -4.48
CA HIS A 215 12.51 13.94 -5.91
C HIS A 215 13.46 15.11 -6.18
N ALA A 216 14.61 14.82 -6.79
CA ALA A 216 15.55 15.87 -7.19
C ALA A 216 15.02 16.66 -8.40
N GLN A 217 15.12 17.99 -8.36
CA GLN A 217 14.80 18.89 -9.47
C GLN A 217 16.09 19.33 -10.19
N PRO A 218 16.57 18.61 -11.21
CA PRO A 218 17.67 19.09 -12.02
C PRO A 218 17.21 20.29 -12.86
N THR A 219 17.99 21.38 -12.85
CA THR A 219 17.62 22.64 -13.54
C THR A 219 18.16 22.75 -14.97
N ASP A 220 19.04 21.82 -15.38
CA ASP A 220 19.76 21.85 -16.66
C ASP A 220 19.26 20.84 -17.70
N ARG A 221 18.27 20.02 -17.33
CA ARG A 221 17.68 18.94 -18.13
C ARG A 221 16.23 18.77 -17.72
N ARG A 222 15.49 17.91 -18.42
CA ARG A 222 14.11 17.58 -18.05
C ARG A 222 14.06 17.03 -16.62
N ASP A 223 13.21 17.61 -15.79
CA ASP A 223 13.03 17.13 -14.42
C ASP A 223 12.01 15.98 -14.38
N PHE A 224 11.81 15.44 -13.17
CA PHE A 224 10.87 14.35 -12.96
C PHE A 224 9.42 14.79 -13.21
N CYS A 225 9.07 16.03 -12.87
CA CYS A 225 7.73 16.58 -13.04
C CYS A 225 7.37 16.64 -14.53
N ASP A 226 8.24 17.26 -15.32
CA ASP A 226 8.12 17.40 -16.76
C ASP A 226 8.00 16.05 -17.44
N THR A 227 8.68 15.01 -16.95
CA THR A 227 8.68 13.65 -17.54
C THR A 227 7.25 13.13 -17.76
N CYS A 228 6.36 13.38 -16.80
CA CYS A 228 4.95 12.99 -16.86
C CYS A 228 4.05 14.11 -17.39
N HIS A 229 4.29 15.38 -17.02
CA HIS A 229 3.41 16.50 -17.38
C HIS A 229 3.59 17.02 -18.83
N HIS A 230 4.78 16.86 -19.42
CA HIS A 230 5.12 17.37 -20.75
C HIS A 230 5.75 16.30 -21.66
N PRO A 231 5.09 15.14 -21.85
CA PRO A 231 5.67 13.95 -22.48
C PRO A 231 6.16 14.14 -23.93
N GLU A 232 5.71 15.20 -24.61
CA GLU A 232 6.09 15.56 -25.98
C GLU A 232 7.54 16.06 -26.09
N GLY A 233 8.15 16.44 -24.97
CA GLY A 233 9.52 16.93 -24.90
C GLY A 233 10.58 15.81 -24.93
N PRO A 234 11.76 16.04 -25.55
CA PRO A 234 12.88 15.12 -25.44
C PRO A 234 13.38 15.03 -23.99
N LYS A 235 13.87 13.85 -23.58
CA LYS A 235 14.22 13.55 -22.18
C LYS A 235 15.44 14.32 -21.65
N ASP A 236 16.26 14.83 -22.54
CA ASP A 236 17.56 15.44 -22.26
C ASP A 236 17.57 16.96 -22.43
N VAL A 237 16.41 17.58 -22.65
CA VAL A 237 16.27 19.03 -22.81
C VAL A 237 15.28 19.55 -21.78
N ALA A 238 15.65 20.61 -21.05
CA ALA A 238 14.74 21.29 -20.13
C ALA A 238 13.48 21.77 -20.85
N TRP A 239 12.30 21.63 -20.23
CA TRP A 239 11.04 21.99 -20.89
C TRP A 239 10.99 23.45 -21.32
N ILE A 240 11.51 24.37 -20.50
CA ILE A 240 11.56 25.80 -20.86
C ILE A 240 12.31 26.07 -22.18
N GLN A 241 13.24 25.20 -22.60
CA GLN A 241 13.94 25.33 -23.87
C GLN A 241 13.18 24.70 -25.04
N TYR A 242 12.38 23.65 -24.78
CA TYR A 242 11.69 22.89 -25.81
C TYR A 242 10.23 23.33 -26.04
N HIS A 243 9.54 23.84 -25.02
CA HIS A 243 8.14 24.29 -25.10
C HIS A 243 7.84 25.22 -26.30
N PRO A 244 8.74 26.11 -26.77
CA PRO A 244 8.43 26.95 -27.93
C PRO A 244 8.25 26.14 -29.22
N THR A 245 8.93 25.00 -29.33
CA THR A 245 8.79 24.07 -30.46
C THR A 245 7.39 23.43 -30.47
N VAL A 246 6.93 22.97 -29.30
CA VAL A 246 5.59 22.38 -29.14
C VAL A 246 4.51 23.40 -29.45
N VAL A 247 4.61 24.62 -28.90
CA VAL A 247 3.65 25.69 -29.15
C VAL A 247 3.64 26.12 -30.63
N ARG A 248 4.79 26.14 -31.30
CA ARG A 248 4.89 26.44 -32.73
C ARG A 248 4.19 25.38 -33.59
N ASP A 249 4.39 24.11 -33.26
CA ASP A 249 3.96 23.00 -34.11
C ASP A 249 2.50 22.60 -33.85
N SER A 250 2.03 22.69 -32.61
CA SER A 250 0.69 22.24 -32.17
C SER A 250 -0.23 23.38 -31.72
N GLY A 251 0.28 24.59 -31.52
CA GLY A 251 -0.44 25.66 -30.83
C GLY A 251 -0.51 25.44 -29.31
N GLY A 252 -1.21 26.34 -28.61
CA GLY A 252 -1.32 26.30 -27.14
C GLY A 252 -2.68 25.87 -26.60
N GLN A 253 -3.63 25.47 -27.45
CA GLN A 253 -5.02 25.23 -27.01
C GLN A 253 -5.13 24.05 -26.04
N THR A 254 -4.41 22.96 -26.29
CA THR A 254 -4.40 21.78 -25.42
C THR A 254 -3.74 22.07 -24.08
N CYS A 255 -2.84 23.06 -23.99
CA CYS A 255 -2.22 23.46 -22.74
C CYS A 255 -3.26 23.98 -21.74
N PHE A 256 -4.34 24.61 -22.23
CA PHE A 256 -5.41 25.15 -21.39
C PHE A 256 -6.39 24.11 -20.86
N GLU A 257 -6.18 22.83 -21.19
CA GLU A 257 -6.90 21.72 -20.55
C GLU A 257 -6.37 21.45 -19.14
N CYS A 258 -5.13 21.84 -18.86
CA CYS A 258 -4.47 21.63 -17.56
C CYS A 258 -3.95 22.93 -16.91
N HIS A 259 -3.61 23.95 -17.71
CA HIS A 259 -3.03 25.20 -17.22
C HIS A 259 -3.94 26.40 -17.47
N ALA A 260 -3.98 27.33 -16.54
CA ALA A 260 -4.64 28.61 -16.70
C ALA A 260 -3.90 29.50 -17.71
N VAL A 261 -4.61 30.44 -18.34
CA VAL A 261 -4.02 31.38 -19.30
C VAL A 261 -2.97 32.28 -18.63
N GLU A 262 -3.18 32.55 -17.35
CA GLU A 262 -2.30 33.31 -16.47
C GLU A 262 -0.89 32.72 -16.41
N THR A 263 -0.75 31.39 -16.44
CA THR A 263 0.55 30.68 -16.37
C THR A 263 1.47 31.13 -17.50
N CYS A 264 0.97 31.18 -18.74
CA CYS A 264 1.72 31.72 -19.88
C CYS A 264 1.94 33.23 -19.76
N ALA A 265 0.88 33.98 -19.41
CA ALA A 265 0.93 35.45 -19.41
C ALA A 265 1.85 36.02 -18.32
N VAL A 266 1.95 35.38 -17.15
CA VAL A 266 2.83 35.79 -16.06
C VAL A 266 4.28 35.48 -16.41
N CYS A 267 4.58 34.26 -16.87
CA CYS A 267 5.93 33.89 -17.26
C CYS A 267 6.45 34.75 -18.41
N HIS A 268 5.70 34.94 -19.50
CA HIS A 268 6.16 35.76 -20.63
C HIS A 268 6.26 37.27 -20.34
N ARG A 269 5.60 37.76 -19.29
CA ARG A 269 5.71 39.18 -18.87
C ARG A 269 6.75 39.41 -17.78
N ARG A 270 6.93 38.45 -16.87
CA ARG A 270 7.70 38.61 -15.63
C ARG A 270 8.90 37.67 -15.51
N GLY A 271 8.96 36.62 -16.32
CA GLY A 271 10.00 35.58 -16.26
C GLY A 271 9.91 34.71 -15.01
N VAL A 272 8.73 34.60 -14.41
CA VAL A 272 8.47 33.81 -13.20
C VAL A 272 7.39 32.79 -13.53
N GLU A 273 7.66 31.53 -13.20
CA GLU A 273 6.65 30.47 -13.21
C GLU A 273 5.72 30.63 -12.01
N ASP A 274 4.42 30.60 -12.28
CA ASP A 274 3.36 30.77 -11.28
C ASP A 274 2.18 29.89 -11.70
N LEU A 275 2.02 28.78 -10.98
CA LEU A 275 0.96 27.79 -11.20
C LEU A 275 -0.23 28.03 -10.27
N SER A 276 -0.26 29.11 -9.47
CA SER A 276 -1.35 29.33 -8.51
C SER A 276 -2.72 29.50 -9.17
N ALA A 277 -2.76 29.89 -10.45
CA ALA A 277 -4.00 29.93 -11.22
C ALA A 277 -4.50 28.54 -11.66
N ASP A 278 -3.60 27.54 -11.74
CA ASP A 278 -3.92 26.17 -12.12
C ASP A 278 -4.63 25.44 -10.97
N GLU A 279 -4.33 25.78 -9.71
CA GLU A 279 -5.01 25.24 -8.52
C GLU A 279 -6.54 25.41 -8.61
N ALA A 280 -7.00 26.55 -9.13
CA ALA A 280 -8.43 26.84 -9.29
C ALA A 280 -9.13 25.92 -10.29
N LEU A 281 -8.38 25.24 -11.18
CA LEU A 281 -8.91 24.27 -12.14
C LEU A 281 -9.20 22.91 -11.48
N LEU A 282 -8.59 22.63 -10.32
CA LEU A 282 -8.80 21.40 -9.56
C LEU A 282 -10.05 21.45 -8.67
N ALA A 283 -10.57 22.64 -8.37
CA ALA A 283 -11.75 22.78 -7.53
C ALA A 283 -12.99 22.24 -8.26
N PRO A 284 -13.81 21.36 -7.62
CA PRO A 284 -15.06 20.92 -8.22
C PRO A 284 -15.95 22.13 -8.49
N SER A 285 -16.52 22.21 -9.70
CA SER A 285 -17.43 23.29 -10.07
C SER A 285 -18.50 23.49 -8.98
N PRO A 286 -18.76 24.73 -8.52
CA PRO A 286 -19.78 24.96 -7.51
C PRO A 286 -21.11 24.43 -8.03
N ALA A 287 -21.79 23.63 -7.21
CA ALA A 287 -23.10 23.10 -7.53
C ALA A 287 -24.02 24.27 -7.90
N VAL A 288 -24.49 24.29 -9.16
CA VAL A 288 -25.44 25.30 -9.64
C VAL A 288 -26.73 25.12 -8.85
N THR A 289 -26.94 25.95 -7.82
CA THR A 289 -28.24 26.06 -7.17
C THR A 289 -29.22 26.62 -8.19
N PRO A 290 -30.32 25.92 -8.52
CA PRO A 290 -31.31 26.44 -9.46
C PRO A 290 -31.93 27.70 -8.85
N SER A 291 -31.93 28.79 -9.62
CA SER A 291 -32.57 30.04 -9.21
C SER A 291 -34.07 29.84 -8.97
N SER A 292 -34.53 30.32 -7.82
CA SER A 292 -35.91 30.34 -7.34
C SER A 292 -36.84 31.18 -8.22
#